data_AF-A0A369R761-F1
#
_entry.id   AF-A0A369R761-F1
#
_cell.length_a   1.000
_cell.length_b   1.000
_cell.length_c   1.000
_cell.angle_alpha   90.00
_cell.angle_beta   90.00
_cell.angle_gamma   90.00
#
_symmetry.space_group_name_H-M   'P 1'
#
loop_
_entity.id
_entity.type
_entity.pdbx_description
1 polymer ?
#
loop_
_entity_poly.entity_id
_entity_poly.type
_entity_poly.pdbx_seq_one_letter_code
_entity_poly.pdbx_strand_id
1 'polypeptide(L)'
;MKNDLCISRLAETLGLDHATVRRYLELFVSGLGEELLERRSICLKGLGLFEVRHISGGYRNGQWFPPVRSIVFSSRSIAGSSARALIEQKTGLSPREAALFIKVLSGFLRDTLRARQDLVVEGIGAFRTVDGKYRFTADRTMKELVNQAYGHLPVLDLRS
;
A
#
# COMPACT_ATOMS: atom_id res chain seq x y z
N MET A 1 19.66 1.41 -1.05
CA MET A 1 19.64 1.65 0.41
C MET A 1 18.32 2.33 0.78
N LYS A 2 17.41 1.64 1.48
CA LYS A 2 16.28 2.27 2.21
C LYS A 2 15.49 1.30 3.11
N ASN A 3 15.65 -0.02 2.97
CA ASN A 3 15.02 -1.01 3.86
C ASN A 3 16.01 -1.78 4.75
N ASP A 4 17.33 -1.59 4.60
CA ASP A 4 18.34 -2.36 5.35
C ASP A 4 18.16 -2.21 6.86
N LEU A 5 17.81 -1.01 7.34
CA LEU A 5 17.52 -0.76 8.75
C LEU A 5 16.24 -1.48 9.24
N CYS A 6 15.21 -1.57 8.39
CA CYS A 6 13.99 -2.31 8.71
C CYS A 6 14.28 -3.83 8.75
N ILE A 7 15.04 -4.32 7.77
CA ILE A 7 15.46 -5.72 7.68
C ILE A 7 16.28 -6.10 8.91
N SER A 8 17.30 -5.32 9.28
CA SER A 8 18.11 -5.60 10.46
C SER A 8 17.29 -5.61 11.75
N ARG A 9 16.38 -4.64 11.93
CA ARG A 9 15.51 -4.59 13.11
C ARG A 9 14.57 -5.80 13.18
N LEU A 10 14.00 -6.21 12.04
CA LEU A 10 13.14 -7.40 11.96
C LEU A 10 13.92 -8.68 12.26
N ALA A 11 15.11 -8.81 11.67
CA ALA A 11 16.02 -9.94 11.87
C ALA A 11 16.38 -10.10 13.36
N GLU A 12 16.83 -9.02 13.99
CA GLU A 12 17.16 -8.99 15.43
C GLU A 12 15.93 -9.31 16.30
N THR A 13 14.79 -8.68 16.02
CA THR A 13 13.57 -8.84 16.85
C THR A 13 12.99 -10.25 16.77
N LEU A 14 13.10 -10.91 15.62
CA LEU A 14 12.50 -12.22 15.37
C LEU A 14 13.52 -13.37 15.44
N GLY A 15 14.82 -13.07 15.63
CA GLY A 15 15.87 -14.08 15.58
C GLY A 15 15.99 -14.75 14.21
N LEU A 16 15.71 -14.02 13.13
CA LEU A 16 15.74 -14.51 11.75
C LEU A 16 16.96 -13.97 11.01
N ASP A 17 17.44 -14.70 9.99
CA ASP A 17 18.44 -14.18 9.09
C ASP A 17 17.85 -13.13 8.11
N HIS A 18 18.73 -12.31 7.54
CA HIS A 18 18.33 -11.23 6.64
C HIS A 18 17.64 -11.72 5.35
N ALA A 19 17.98 -12.92 4.85
CA ALA A 19 17.38 -13.47 3.64
C ALA A 19 15.92 -13.90 3.91
N THR A 20 15.68 -14.54 5.05
CA THR A 20 14.33 -14.90 5.51
C THR A 20 13.46 -13.66 5.70
N VAL A 21 13.99 -12.60 6.32
CA VAL A 21 13.24 -11.35 6.50
C VAL A 21 12.90 -10.69 5.16
N ARG A 22 13.83 -10.66 4.19
CA ARG A 22 13.55 -10.14 2.84
C ARG A 22 12.43 -10.92 2.18
N ARG A 23 12.50 -12.26 2.21
CA ARG A 23 11.45 -13.13 1.67
C ARG A 23 10.10 -12.86 2.33
N TYR A 24 10.05 -12.66 3.65
CA TYR A 24 8.81 -12.34 4.35
C TYR A 24 8.25 -10.97 3.97
N LEU A 25 9.11 -9.96 3.77
CA LEU A 25 8.69 -8.66 3.26
C LEU A 25 8.14 -8.75 1.83
N GLU A 26 8.78 -9.53 0.95
CA GLU A 26 8.29 -9.78 -0.42
C GLU A 26 6.92 -10.47 -0.42
N LEU A 27 6.77 -11.52 0.39
CA LEU A 27 5.49 -12.23 0.56
C LEU A 27 4.40 -11.33 1.13
N PHE A 28 4.75 -10.46 2.08
CA PHE A 28 3.84 -9.47 2.63
C PHE A 28 3.39 -8.46 1.57
N VAL A 29 4.32 -7.93 0.76
CA VAL A 29 4.01 -6.98 -0.31
C VAL A 29 3.13 -7.62 -1.38
N SER A 30 3.41 -8.87 -1.79
CA SER A 30 2.53 -9.63 -2.69
C SER A 30 1.12 -9.76 -2.10
N GLY A 31 1.04 -10.15 -0.83
CA GLY A 31 -0.23 -10.27 -0.13
C GLY A 31 -1.00 -8.96 0.00
N LEU A 32 -0.31 -7.82 0.15
CA LEU A 32 -0.95 -6.49 0.16
C LEU A 32 -1.63 -6.21 -1.19
N GLY A 33 -0.97 -6.56 -2.29
CA GLY A 33 -1.52 -6.41 -3.64
C GLY A 33 -2.78 -7.25 -3.82
N GLU A 34 -2.72 -8.53 -3.44
CA GLU A 34 -3.87 -9.46 -3.50
C GLU A 34 -5.06 -8.94 -2.68
N GLU A 35 -4.83 -8.52 -1.43
CA GLU A 35 -5.88 -7.98 -0.56
C GLU A 35 -6.50 -6.69 -1.11
N LEU A 36 -5.70 -5.82 -1.76
CA LEU A 36 -6.23 -4.62 -2.43
C LEU A 36 -7.08 -4.97 -3.65
N LEU A 37 -6.79 -6.05 -4.38
CA LEU A 37 -7.57 -6.48 -5.54
C LEU A 37 -8.87 -7.18 -5.11
N GLU A 38 -8.79 -8.08 -4.12
CA GLU A 38 -9.91 -8.91 -3.69
C GLU A 38 -10.85 -8.17 -2.72
N ARG A 39 -10.29 -7.62 -1.64
CA ARG A 39 -11.06 -6.99 -0.56
C ARG A 39 -11.18 -5.49 -0.71
N ARG A 40 -10.51 -4.91 -1.69
CA ARG A 40 -10.48 -3.46 -1.97
C ARG A 40 -9.97 -2.61 -0.82
N SER A 41 -9.41 -3.21 0.22
CA SER A 41 -8.91 -2.47 1.37
C SER A 41 -7.95 -3.29 2.23
N ILE A 42 -6.97 -2.63 2.82
CA ILE A 42 -6.06 -3.22 3.79
C ILE A 42 -5.64 -2.20 4.83
N CYS A 43 -5.82 -2.54 6.11
CA CYS A 43 -5.42 -1.73 7.25
C CYS A 43 -4.08 -2.21 7.81
N LEU A 44 -3.11 -1.29 7.85
CA LEU A 44 -1.86 -1.48 8.58
C LEU A 44 -1.97 -0.75 9.92
N LYS A 45 -2.20 -1.52 10.98
CA LYS A 45 -2.35 -0.97 12.33
C LYS A 45 -1.17 -0.06 12.67
N GLY A 46 -1.48 1.19 13.02
CA GLY A 46 -0.48 2.19 13.39
C GLY A 46 0.18 2.91 12.21
N LEU A 47 -0.27 2.67 10.98
CA LEU A 47 0.12 3.41 9.78
C LEU A 47 -1.10 4.09 9.14
N GLY A 48 -2.11 3.31 8.78
CA GLY A 48 -3.30 3.80 8.08
C GLY A 48 -4.01 2.71 7.26
N LEU A 49 -4.95 3.15 6.44
CA LEU A 49 -5.75 2.33 5.54
C LEU A 49 -5.41 2.65 4.09
N PHE A 50 -5.18 1.60 3.31
CA PHE A 50 -5.23 1.64 1.86
C PHE A 50 -6.59 1.11 1.41
N GLU A 51 -7.22 1.80 0.47
CA GLU A 51 -8.54 1.45 -0.03
C GLU A 51 -8.66 1.76 -1.52
N VAL A 52 -9.26 0.86 -2.28
CA VAL A 52 -9.64 1.08 -3.67
C VAL A 52 -10.98 1.82 -3.67
N ARG A 53 -10.93 3.11 -4.00
CA ARG A 53 -12.12 3.96 -4.10
C ARG A 53 -12.59 4.08 -5.53
N HIS A 54 -13.90 4.01 -5.71
CA HIS A 54 -14.56 4.46 -6.93
C HIS A 54 -14.65 5.99 -6.91
N ILE A 55 -14.16 6.61 -7.98
CA ILE A 55 -14.25 8.02 -8.25
C ILE A 55 -15.19 8.17 -9.44
N SER A 56 -16.35 8.80 -9.22
CA SER A 56 -17.34 8.99 -10.28
C SER A 56 -16.75 9.79 -11.43
N GLY A 57 -17.17 9.42 -12.64
CA GLY A 57 -16.90 10.20 -13.84
C GLY A 57 -17.55 11.57 -13.76
N GLY A 58 -17.13 12.49 -14.63
CA GLY A 58 -17.69 13.83 -14.64
C GLY A 58 -17.10 14.73 -15.70
N TYR A 59 -17.75 15.87 -15.87
CA TYR A 59 -17.37 16.90 -16.83
C TYR A 59 -16.36 17.86 -16.22
N ARG A 60 -15.23 18.07 -16.91
CA ARG A 60 -14.22 19.08 -16.54
C ARG A 60 -13.60 19.63 -17.82
N ASN A 61 -13.49 20.95 -17.91
CA ASN A 61 -12.87 21.64 -19.05
C ASN A 61 -13.46 21.24 -20.42
N GLY A 62 -14.78 21.01 -20.52
CA GLY A 62 -15.46 20.61 -21.76
C GLY A 62 -15.24 19.16 -22.20
N GLN A 63 -14.56 18.35 -21.38
CA GLN A 63 -14.36 16.93 -21.61
C GLN A 63 -15.12 16.13 -20.55
N TRP A 64 -15.68 14.99 -20.94
CA TRP A 64 -16.22 14.01 -20.01
C TRP A 64 -15.17 12.96 -19.69
N PHE A 65 -14.88 12.81 -18.39
CA PHE A 65 -13.97 11.81 -17.87
C PHE A 65 -14.76 10.61 -17.36
N PRO A 66 -14.36 9.37 -17.72
CA PRO A 66 -15.01 8.19 -17.20
C PRO A 66 -14.76 8.02 -15.70
N PRO A 67 -15.60 7.23 -15.00
CA PRO A 67 -15.29 6.81 -13.65
C PRO A 67 -13.96 6.06 -13.60
N VAL A 68 -13.29 6.14 -12.44
CA VAL A 68 -12.05 5.40 -12.21
C VAL A 68 -12.04 4.75 -10.83
N ARG A 69 -11.29 3.68 -10.69
CA ARG A 69 -10.88 3.13 -9.39
C ARG A 69 -9.44 3.52 -9.12
N SER A 70 -9.19 4.03 -7.92
CA SER A 70 -7.84 4.37 -7.48
C SER A 70 -7.62 3.91 -6.06
N ILE A 71 -6.39 3.51 -5.75
CA ILE A 71 -5.97 3.31 -4.36
C ILE A 71 -5.79 4.68 -3.72
N VAL A 72 -6.38 4.85 -2.54
CA VAL A 72 -6.24 6.01 -1.68
C VAL A 72 -5.67 5.54 -0.35
N PHE A 73 -4.76 6.33 0.20
CA PHE A 73 -4.25 6.14 1.55
C PHE A 73 -4.92 7.13 2.51
N SER A 74 -5.36 6.66 3.68
CA SER A 74 -5.80 7.50 4.77
C SER A 74 -5.05 7.15 6.06
N SER A 75 -4.52 8.15 6.74
CA SER A 75 -3.82 7.98 8.03
C SER A 75 -4.76 7.88 9.23
N ARG A 76 -6.08 7.73 9.00
CA ARG A 76 -7.06 7.66 10.08
C ARG A 76 -6.78 6.40 10.90
N SER A 77 -6.88 6.52 12.23
CA SER A 77 -6.78 5.38 13.14
C SER A 77 -7.98 4.48 12.87
N ILE A 78 -7.73 3.38 12.15
CA ILE A 78 -8.75 2.39 11.85
C ILE A 78 -8.43 1.16 12.70
N ALA A 79 -9.43 0.72 13.45
CA ALA A 79 -9.36 -0.55 14.16
C ALA A 79 -9.38 -1.67 13.11
N GLY A 80 -8.24 -2.35 12.93
CA GLY A 80 -8.13 -3.47 12.00
C GLY A 80 -6.75 -4.10 12.05
N SER A 81 -6.70 -5.43 12.00
CA SER A 81 -5.46 -6.22 12.01
C SER A 81 -5.27 -7.07 10.75
N SER A 82 -5.83 -6.64 9.61
CA SER A 82 -5.74 -7.41 8.35
C SER A 82 -4.29 -7.67 7.94
N ALA A 83 -3.37 -6.72 8.16
CA ALA A 83 -1.95 -6.93 7.91
C ALA A 83 -1.31 -8.02 8.77
N ARG A 84 -1.80 -8.25 10.01
CA ARG A 84 -1.30 -9.32 10.89
C ARG A 84 -1.75 -10.69 10.37
N ALA A 85 -3.04 -10.82 10.08
CA ALA A 85 -3.57 -12.06 9.49
C ALA A 85 -2.88 -12.38 8.16
N LEU A 86 -2.62 -11.35 7.34
CA LEU A 86 -1.91 -11.48 6.08
C LEU A 86 -0.49 -12.03 6.27
N ILE A 87 0.30 -11.47 7.20
CA ILE A 87 1.66 -11.97 7.41
C ILE A 87 1.65 -13.40 7.97
N GLU A 88 0.74 -13.72 8.91
CA GLU A 88 0.56 -15.09 9.44
C GLU A 88 0.30 -16.07 8.29
N GLN A 89 -0.67 -15.75 7.43
CA GLN A 89 -1.04 -16.60 6.29
C GLN A 89 0.09 -16.77 5.27
N LYS A 90 0.83 -15.69 4.96
CA LYS A 90 1.83 -15.71 3.90
C LYS A 90 3.16 -16.31 4.31
N THR A 91 3.51 -16.26 5.60
CA THR A 91 4.85 -16.64 6.09
C THR A 91 4.85 -17.86 6.99
N GLY A 92 3.70 -18.24 7.56
CA GLY A 92 3.62 -19.31 8.55
C GLY A 92 4.18 -18.92 9.93
N LEU A 93 4.50 -17.64 10.15
CA LEU A 93 4.89 -17.13 11.46
C LEU A 93 3.79 -17.38 12.50
N SER A 94 4.20 -17.69 13.73
CA SER A 94 3.24 -17.79 14.84
C SER A 94 2.54 -16.46 15.08
N PRO A 95 1.34 -16.44 15.71
CA PRO A 95 0.62 -15.20 15.99
C PRO A 95 1.44 -14.16 16.77
N ARG A 96 2.37 -14.62 17.63
CA ARG A 96 3.27 -13.75 18.38
C ARG A 96 4.34 -13.12 17.48
N GLU A 97 4.98 -13.92 16.63
CA GLU A 97 5.99 -13.44 15.69
C GLU A 97 5.39 -12.50 14.64
N ALA A 98 4.22 -12.85 14.09
CA ALA A 98 3.49 -11.98 13.19
C ALA A 98 3.12 -10.63 13.82
N ALA A 99 2.71 -10.63 15.10
CA ALA A 99 2.45 -9.40 15.83
C ALA A 99 3.72 -8.55 16.00
N LEU A 100 4.86 -9.17 16.30
CA LEU A 100 6.16 -8.49 16.38
C LEU A 100 6.60 -7.95 15.03
N PHE A 101 6.48 -8.74 13.96
CA PHE A 101 6.79 -8.36 12.59
C PHE A 101 6.03 -7.09 12.19
N ILE A 102 4.70 -7.10 12.34
CA ILE A 102 3.86 -5.95 12.00
C ILE A 102 4.18 -4.75 12.91
N LYS A 103 4.49 -4.97 14.19
CA LYS A 103 4.88 -3.87 15.09
C LYS A 103 6.14 -3.16 14.61
N VAL A 104 7.18 -3.91 14.26
CA VAL A 104 8.45 -3.35 13.76
C VAL A 104 8.25 -2.67 12.42
N LEU A 105 7.57 -3.34 11.47
CA LEU A 105 7.31 -2.79 10.15
C LEU A 105 6.46 -1.51 10.22
N SER A 106 5.32 -1.52 10.92
CA SER A 106 4.49 -0.33 11.08
C SER A 106 5.22 0.82 11.78
N GLY A 107 6.13 0.52 12.73
CA GLY A 107 6.97 1.52 13.37
C GLY A 107 7.91 2.19 12.37
N PHE A 108 8.65 1.39 11.60
CA PHE A 108 9.55 1.88 10.56
C PHE A 108 8.82 2.73 9.50
N LEU A 109 7.68 2.24 9.01
CA LEU A 109 6.88 2.97 8.03
C LEU A 109 6.36 4.29 8.61
N ARG A 110 5.86 4.29 9.85
CA ARG A 110 5.38 5.49 10.53
C ARG A 110 6.48 6.55 10.68
N ASP A 111 7.68 6.14 11.10
CA ASP A 111 8.80 7.06 11.28
C ASP A 111 9.22 7.67 9.94
N THR A 112 9.25 6.85 8.88
CA THR A 112 9.53 7.30 7.51
C THR A 112 8.49 8.31 7.00
N LEU A 113 7.20 8.04 7.21
CA LEU A 113 6.11 8.94 6.81
C LEU A 113 6.12 10.25 7.61
N ARG A 114 6.41 10.20 8.92
CA ARG A 114 6.52 11.39 9.78
C ARG A 114 7.68 12.28 9.35
N ALA A 115 8.80 11.68 8.98
CA ALA A 115 9.95 12.40 8.43
C ALA A 115 9.72 12.91 6.99
N ARG A 116 8.56 12.60 6.37
CA ARG A 116 8.24 12.90 4.96
C ARG A 116 9.31 12.42 3.99
N GLN A 117 9.99 11.34 4.34
CA GLN A 117 10.99 10.73 3.48
C GLN A 117 10.30 9.94 2.37
N ASP A 118 10.89 9.94 1.18
CA ASP A 118 10.38 9.13 0.08
C ASP A 118 10.45 7.65 0.44
N LEU A 119 9.31 6.98 0.36
CA LEU A 119 9.14 5.56 0.65
C LEU A 119 8.54 4.88 -0.56
N VAL A 120 9.25 3.92 -1.13
CA VAL A 120 8.80 3.13 -2.27
C VAL A 120 8.47 1.73 -1.79
N VAL A 121 7.27 1.26 -2.13
CA VAL A 121 6.83 -0.13 -1.97
C VAL A 121 6.59 -0.66 -3.37
N GLU A 122 7.63 -1.25 -3.95
CA GLU A 122 7.62 -1.71 -5.33
C GLU A 122 6.43 -2.64 -5.60
N GLY A 123 5.73 -2.39 -6.70
CA GLY A 123 4.54 -3.15 -7.10
C GLY A 123 3.24 -2.64 -6.46
N ILE A 124 3.32 -1.75 -5.46
CA ILE A 124 2.15 -1.15 -4.80
C ILE A 124 2.09 0.35 -5.08
N GLY A 125 3.16 1.08 -4.80
CA GLY A 125 3.19 2.54 -4.88
C GLY A 125 4.30 3.17 -4.07
N ALA A 126 4.25 4.50 -3.97
CA ALA A 126 5.20 5.25 -3.18
C ALA A 126 4.56 6.43 -2.46
N PHE A 127 5.08 6.75 -1.28
CA PHE A 127 4.88 8.03 -0.62
C PHE A 127 5.99 8.97 -1.04
N ARG A 128 5.61 10.12 -1.60
CA ARG A 128 6.54 11.17 -2.03
C ARG A 128 5.83 12.52 -2.05
N THR A 129 6.60 13.59 -2.13
CA THR A 129 6.05 14.94 -2.32
C THR A 129 5.69 15.15 -3.79
N VAL A 130 4.41 15.40 -4.08
CA VAL A 130 3.93 15.74 -5.43
C VAL A 130 3.07 17.00 -5.31
N ASP A 131 3.35 18.02 -6.12
CA ASP A 131 2.67 19.33 -6.08
C ASP A 131 2.67 19.96 -4.68
N GLY A 132 3.80 19.87 -3.96
CA GLY A 132 3.95 20.38 -2.59
C GLY A 132 3.22 19.58 -1.51
N LYS A 133 2.57 18.47 -1.85
CA LYS A 133 1.83 17.61 -0.92
C LYS A 133 2.48 16.24 -0.80
N TYR A 134 2.80 15.83 0.42
CA TYR A 134 3.27 14.47 0.70
C TYR A 134 2.08 13.51 0.64
N ARG A 135 2.04 12.65 -0.38
CA ARG A 135 0.91 11.74 -0.63
C ARG A 135 1.37 10.40 -1.14
N PHE A 136 0.54 9.39 -0.90
CA PHE A 136 0.66 8.10 -1.56
C PHE A 136 0.26 8.21 -3.03
N THR A 137 1.04 7.59 -3.90
CA THR A 137 0.74 7.41 -5.32
C THR A 137 0.94 5.94 -5.67
N ALA A 138 -0.12 5.28 -6.12
CA ALA A 138 -0.03 3.88 -6.56
C ALA A 138 0.90 3.74 -7.77
N ASP A 139 1.58 2.60 -7.85
CA ASP A 139 2.43 2.24 -8.99
C ASP A 139 1.57 2.02 -10.24
N ARG A 140 2.19 2.17 -11.42
CA ARG A 140 1.47 2.10 -12.70
C ARG A 140 0.70 0.79 -12.85
N THR A 141 1.36 -0.35 -12.66
CA THR A 141 0.74 -1.67 -12.79
C THR A 141 -0.42 -1.84 -11.82
N MET A 142 -0.25 -1.43 -10.56
CA MET A 142 -1.31 -1.53 -9.57
C MET A 142 -2.50 -0.62 -9.91
N LYS A 143 -2.25 0.59 -10.43
CA LYS A 143 -3.32 1.49 -10.93
C LYS A 143 -4.12 0.84 -12.06
N GLU A 144 -3.43 0.21 -13.01
CA GLU A 144 -4.05 -0.47 -14.15
C GLU A 144 -4.92 -1.64 -13.66
N LEU A 145 -4.41 -2.46 -12.74
CA LEU A 145 -5.14 -3.60 -12.17
C LEU A 145 -6.40 -3.17 -11.42
N VAL A 146 -6.31 -2.20 -10.50
CA VAL A 146 -7.50 -1.78 -9.74
C VAL A 146 -8.54 -1.07 -10.62
N ASN A 147 -8.10 -0.44 -11.71
CA ASN A 147 -8.94 0.30 -12.66
C ASN A 147 -9.38 -0.54 -13.87
N GLN A 148 -9.12 -1.84 -13.91
CA GLN A 148 -9.39 -2.68 -15.08
C GLN A 148 -10.83 -2.54 -15.62
N ALA A 149 -11.81 -2.40 -14.73
CA ALA A 149 -13.22 -2.24 -15.10
C ALA A 149 -13.53 -0.97 -15.93
N TYR A 150 -12.73 0.08 -15.80
CA TYR A 150 -12.91 1.35 -16.52
C TYR A 150 -11.74 1.71 -17.43
N GLY A 151 -10.64 0.95 -17.40
CA GLY A 151 -9.40 1.27 -18.10
C GLY A 151 -9.51 1.34 -19.63
N HIS A 152 -10.60 0.81 -20.20
CA HIS A 152 -10.88 0.84 -21.64
C HIS A 152 -11.79 2.02 -22.05
N LEU A 153 -12.34 2.78 -21.09
CA LEU A 153 -13.25 3.89 -21.38
C LEU A 153 -12.43 5.13 -21.78
N PRO A 154 -12.68 5.72 -22.96
CA PRO A 154 -11.99 6.93 -23.38
C PRO A 154 -12.51 8.16 -22.66
N VAL A 155 -11.67 9.20 -22.58
CA VAL A 155 -12.14 10.56 -22.32
C VAL A 155 -12.88 11.03 -23.57
N LEU A 156 -14.08 11.56 -23.39
CA LEU A 156 -14.90 12.05 -24.50
C LEU A 156 -14.74 13.56 -24.59
N ASP A 157 -14.32 14.06 -25.75
CA ASP A 157 -14.44 15.47 -26.06
C ASP A 157 -15.87 15.73 -26.55
N LEU A 158 -16.58 16.58 -25.81
CA LEU A 158 -17.98 16.91 -26.10
C LEU A 158 -18.13 18.35 -26.55
N ARG A 159 -17.01 18.99 -26.90
CA ARG A 159 -17.02 20.24 -27.66
C ARG A 159 -17.38 19.89 -29.11
N SER A 160 -18.65 20.09 -29.44
CA SER A 160 -19.12 20.26 -30.82
C SER A 160 -18.52 21.52 -31.44
#